data_AF-A0A3E2CLW9-F1
#
_entry.id   AF-A0A3E2CLW9-F1
#
_cell.length_a   1.000
_cell.length_b   1.000
_cell.length_c   1.000
_cell.angle_alpha   90.00
_cell.angle_beta   90.00
_cell.angle_gamma   90.00
#
_symmetry.space_group_name_H-M   'P 1'
#
loop_
_entity.id
_entity.type
_entity.pdbx_description
1 polymer ?
#
loop_
_entity_poly.entity_id
_entity_poly.type
_entity_poly.pdbx_seq_one_letter_code
_entity_poly.pdbx_strand_id
1 'polypeptide(L)'
;MIYLNGSDIPETDWYGTRMVDNDFILIFNAHYEPITFTLPDKRYGEKWKLIVDTYNPKGPELLYEAGFNIVAQSRSFLLLMSEHKPEC
;
A
#
# COMPACT_ATOMS: atom_id res chain seq x y z
N MET A 1 -2.92 9.27 4.08
CA MET A 1 -2.23 7.99 3.90
C MET A 1 -2.56 7.10 5.08
N ILE A 2 -2.89 5.84 4.82
CA ILE A 2 -3.24 4.83 5.82
C ILE A 2 -2.36 3.61 5.55
N TYR A 3 -1.83 3.00 6.60
CA TYR A 3 -1.09 1.74 6.55
C TYR A 3 -1.94 0.64 7.19
N LEU A 4 -2.00 -0.52 6.56
CA LEU A 4 -2.68 -1.71 7.05
C LEU A 4 -1.64 -2.82 7.21
N ASN A 5 -1.56 -3.36 8.43
CA ASN A 5 -0.67 -4.45 8.77
C ASN A 5 -1.37 -5.78 8.45
N GLY A 6 -0.86 -6.51 7.46
CA GLY A 6 -1.41 -7.80 7.05
C GLY A 6 -1.09 -8.93 8.04
N SER A 7 -0.14 -8.73 8.96
CA SER A 7 0.14 -9.67 10.05
C SER A 7 -0.83 -9.52 11.22
N ASP A 8 -1.53 -8.38 11.34
CA ASP A 8 -2.40 -8.09 12.49
C ASP A 8 -3.87 -8.40 12.24
N ILE A 9 -4.13 -9.34 11.34
CA ILE A 9 -5.49 -9.86 11.08
C ILE A 9 -5.92 -10.68 12.31
N PRO A 10 -7.06 -10.34 12.95
CA PRO A 10 -7.51 -11.01 14.17
C PRO A 10 -8.15 -12.39 13.88
N GLU A 11 -8.47 -12.66 12.63
CA GLU A 11 -9.16 -13.86 12.17
C GLU A 11 -8.19 -15.03 12.04
N THR A 12 -8.67 -16.21 12.45
CA THR A 12 -7.98 -17.48 12.25
C THR A 12 -8.72 -18.32 11.21
N ASP A 13 -7.99 -19.18 10.52
CA ASP A 13 -8.61 -20.17 9.66
C ASP A 13 -9.42 -21.21 10.45
N TRP A 14 -10.06 -22.11 9.71
CA TRP A 14 -10.87 -23.21 10.20
C TRP A 14 -10.09 -24.25 11.03
N TYR A 15 -8.76 -24.20 10.99
CA TYR A 15 -7.85 -25.00 11.81
C TYR A 15 -7.26 -24.22 13.01
N GLY A 16 -7.60 -22.94 13.17
CA GLY A 16 -7.07 -22.07 14.22
C GLY A 16 -5.71 -21.44 13.89
N THR A 17 -5.24 -21.53 12.65
CA THR A 17 -4.00 -20.87 12.19
C THR A 17 -4.26 -19.39 11.96
N ARG A 18 -3.33 -18.53 12.38
CA ARG A 18 -3.42 -17.09 12.14
C ARG A 18 -3.39 -16.80 10.64
N MET A 19 -4.38 -16.06 10.16
CA MET A 19 -4.32 -15.54 8.80
C MET A 19 -3.32 -14.38 8.74
N VAL A 20 -2.41 -14.44 7.79
CA VAL A 20 -1.46 -13.37 7.49
C VAL A 20 -1.65 -12.98 6.04
N ASP A 21 -1.58 -11.69 5.75
CA ASP A 21 -1.61 -11.13 4.41
C ASP A 21 -0.46 -10.13 4.20
N ASN A 22 -0.30 -9.63 2.98
CA ASN A 22 0.63 -8.55 2.67
C ASN A 22 0.27 -7.27 3.44
N ASP A 23 1.26 -6.39 3.62
CA ASP A 23 1.00 -5.04 4.14
C ASP A 23 0.51 -4.13 3.01
N PHE A 24 -0.38 -3.20 3.33
CA PHE A 24 -0.96 -2.30 2.35
C PHE A 24 -0.81 -0.83 2.76
N ILE A 25 -0.59 0.03 1.77
CA ILE A 25 -0.68 1.48 1.93
C ILE A 25 -1.78 2.01 1.03
N LEU A 26 -2.69 2.76 1.64
CA LEU A 26 -3.79 3.44 0.98
C LEU A 26 -3.55 4.95 1.01
N ILE A 27 -3.55 5.57 -0.17
CA ILE A 27 -3.39 7.02 -0.32
C ILE A 27 -4.66 7.59 -0.95
N PHE A 28 -5.34 8.44 -0.19
CA PHE A 28 -6.52 9.18 -0.63
C PHE A 28 -6.13 10.62 -0.85
N ASN A 29 -6.23 11.09 -2.10
CA ASN A 29 -6.19 12.52 -2.40
C ASN A 29 -7.60 13.01 -2.77
N ALA A 30 -8.33 13.54 -1.79
CA ALA A 30 -9.63 14.18 -2.02
C ALA A 30 -9.51 15.65 -2.47
N HIS A 31 -8.28 16.20 -2.51
CA HIS A 31 -8.02 17.57 -2.90
C HIS A 31 -8.05 17.75 -4.43
N TYR A 32 -8.26 18.99 -4.88
CA TYR A 32 -8.32 19.33 -6.31
C TYR A 32 -6.95 19.52 -6.95
N GLU A 33 -5.89 19.56 -6.17
CA GLU A 33 -4.49 19.62 -6.64
C GLU A 33 -3.75 18.30 -6.36
N PRO A 34 -2.69 17.99 -7.14
CA PRO A 34 -1.78 16.90 -6.82
C PRO A 34 -1.09 17.13 -5.46
N ILE A 35 -0.99 16.08 -4.66
CA ILE A 35 -0.32 16.11 -3.35
C ILE A 35 0.79 15.06 -3.34
N THR A 36 1.98 15.48 -2.91
CA THR A 36 3.11 14.58 -2.69
C THR A 36 3.01 13.95 -1.30
N PHE A 37 3.07 12.63 -1.25
CA PHE A 37 3.16 11.84 -0.02
C PHE A 37 4.51 11.15 0.05
N THR A 38 5.11 11.10 1.23
CA THR A 38 6.31 10.30 1.47
C THR A 38 5.89 8.93 1.98
N LEU A 39 6.33 7.87 1.30
CA LEU A 39 6.11 6.50 1.76
C LEU A 39 6.81 6.27 3.11
N PRO A 40 6.26 5.39 3.97
CA PRO A 40 6.87 5.07 5.25
C PRO A 40 8.26 4.45 5.06
N ASP A 41 9.03 4.45 6.15
CA ASP A 41 10.37 3.89 6.16
C ASP A 41 10.36 2.36 6.02
N LYS A 42 11.56 1.79 5.88
CA LYS A 42 11.76 0.35 5.67
C LYS A 42 11.23 -0.54 6.79
N ARG A 43 10.91 -0.01 7.98
CA ARG A 43 10.34 -0.80 9.09
C ARG A 43 8.92 -1.27 8.80
N TYR A 44 8.21 -0.58 7.90
CA TYR A 44 6.85 -0.93 7.49
C TYR A 44 6.81 -1.75 6.18
N GLY A 45 7.91 -1.76 5.43
CA GLY A 45 8.02 -2.48 4.16
C GLY A 45 9.10 -1.87 3.27
N GLU A 46 9.93 -2.73 2.65
CA GLU A 46 11.08 -2.27 1.87
C GLU A 46 10.70 -1.75 0.48
N LYS A 47 9.72 -2.41 -0.15
CA LYS A 47 9.25 -2.10 -1.50
C LYS A 47 7.74 -2.25 -1.60
N TRP A 48 7.14 -1.34 -2.37
CA TRP A 48 5.71 -1.14 -2.50
C TRP A 48 5.29 -1.22 -3.96
N LYS A 49 4.52 -2.24 -4.32
CA LYS A 49 3.97 -2.41 -5.66
C LYS A 49 2.68 -1.61 -5.78
N LEU A 50 2.55 -0.81 -6.84
CA LEU A 50 1.31 -0.11 -7.18
C LEU A 50 0.30 -1.10 -7.75
N ILE A 51 -0.82 -1.28 -7.05
CA ILE A 51 -1.89 -2.21 -7.43
C ILE A 51 -3.05 -1.48 -8.08
N VAL A 52 -3.43 -0.34 -7.52
CA VAL A 52 -4.53 0.49 -8.04
C VAL A 52 -4.08 1.94 -8.11
N ASP A 53 -4.32 2.55 -9.25
CA ASP A 53 -4.31 4.00 -9.44
C ASP A 53 -5.59 4.39 -10.19
N THR A 54 -6.46 5.14 -9.52
CA THR A 54 -7.72 5.58 -10.14
C THR A 54 -7.54 6.66 -11.18
N TYR A 55 -6.42 7.39 -11.17
CA TYR A 55 -6.12 8.41 -12.17
C TYR A 55 -5.57 7.79 -13.46
N ASN A 56 -4.70 6.78 -13.33
CA ASN A 56 -4.15 6.04 -14.47
C ASN A 56 -4.36 4.52 -14.35
N PRO A 57 -5.57 4.02 -14.61
CA PRO A 57 -5.90 2.60 -14.44
C PRO A 57 -5.20 1.67 -15.44
N LYS A 58 -4.63 2.21 -16.52
CA LYS A 58 -3.84 1.46 -17.53
C LYS A 58 -2.34 1.77 -17.43
N GLY A 59 -1.91 2.32 -16.30
CA GLY A 59 -0.51 2.60 -16.04
C GLY A 59 0.35 1.34 -16.02
N PRO A 60 1.68 1.48 -16.16
CA PRO A 60 2.59 0.37 -15.95
C PRO A 60 2.54 -0.10 -14.49
N GLU A 61 2.90 -1.36 -14.25
CA GLU A 61 3.21 -1.80 -12.89
C GLU A 61 4.44 -1.05 -12.38
N LEU A 62 4.29 -0.33 -11.28
CA LEU A 62 5.35 0.44 -10.65
C LEU A 62 5.71 -0.17 -9.30
N LEU A 63 7.01 -0.15 -9.00
CA LEU A 63 7.57 -0.60 -7.72
C LEU A 63 8.33 0.57 -7.10
N TYR A 64 7.95 0.95 -5.89
CA TYR A 64 8.54 2.06 -5.16
C TYR A 64 9.32 1.56 -3.95
N GLU A 65 10.45 2.20 -3.65
CA GLU A 65 11.19 1.94 -2.42
C GLU A 65 10.57 2.66 -1.23
N ALA A 66 10.82 2.14 -0.02
CA ALA A 66 10.50 2.84 1.22
C ALA A 66 11.08 4.26 1.25
N GLY A 67 10.34 5.22 1.82
CA GLY A 67 10.74 6.62 1.85
C GLY A 67 10.64 7.38 0.51
N PHE A 68 10.21 6.72 -0.58
CA PHE A 68 10.00 7.39 -1.85
C PHE A 68 8.88 8.43 -1.78
N ASN A 69 9.01 9.53 -2.52
CA ASN A 69 7.98 10.56 -2.62
C ASN A 69 7.06 10.25 -3.81
N ILE A 70 5.85 9.79 -3.51
CA ILE A 70 4.82 9.48 -4.50
C ILE A 70 3.85 10.66 -4.65
N VAL A 71 3.45 10.96 -5.88
CA VAL A 71 2.48 12.02 -6.16
C VAL A 71 1.11 11.41 -6.41
N ALA A 72 0.15 11.71 -5.54
CA ALA A 72 -1.24 11.38 -5.77
C ALA A 72 -1.91 12.54 -6.53
N GLN A 73 -2.47 12.24 -7.70
CA GLN A 73 -3.13 13.23 -8.55
C GLN A 73 -4.41 13.76 -7.91
N SER A 74 -4.95 14.85 -8.44
CA SER A 74 -6.19 15.45 -7.92
C SER A 74 -7.32 14.42 -7.93
N ARG A 75 -8.06 14.31 -6.81
CA ARG A 75 -9.21 13.39 -6.68
C ARG A 75 -8.87 11.92 -7.02
N SER A 76 -7.68 11.46 -6.64
CA SER A 76 -7.23 10.11 -6.92
C SER A 76 -7.10 9.25 -5.66
N PHE A 77 -7.14 7.94 -5.88
CA PHE A 77 -6.86 6.92 -4.89
C PHE A 77 -5.75 6.00 -5.40
N LEU A 78 -4.77 5.73 -4.53
CA LEU A 78 -3.69 4.79 -4.79
C LEU A 78 -3.73 3.68 -3.75
N LEU A 79 -3.59 2.43 -4.22
CA LEU A 79 -3.36 1.26 -3.38
C LEU A 79 -1.98 0.67 -3.70
N LEU A 80 -1.17 0.56 -2.67
CA LEU A 80 0.15 -0.04 -2.72
C LEU A 80 0.16 -1.30 -1.83
N MET A 81 0.88 -2.32 -2.25
CA MET A 81 1.04 -3.58 -1.53
C MET A 81 2.51 -3.88 -1.33
N SER A 82 2.89 -4.43 -0.17
CA SER A 82 4.26 -4.89 0.08
C SER A 82 4.65 -5.99 -0.92
N GLU A 83 5.87 -5.93 -1.43
CA GLU A 83 6.39 -6.98 -2.33
C GLU A 83 6.42 -8.35 -1.64
N HIS A 84 6.81 -8.36 -0.36
CA HIS A 84 6.92 -9.58 0.43
C HIS A 84 5.73 -9.70 1.38
N LYS A 85 5.17 -10.91 1.43
CA LYS A 85 4.16 -11.30 2.39
C LYS A 85 4.87 -11.76 3.69
N PRO A 86 4.45 -11.27 4.87
CA PRO A 86 4.97 -11.78 6.13
C PRO A 86 4.67 -13.27 6.30
N GLU A 87 5.58 -14.00 6.97
CA GLU A 87 5.42 -15.43 7.25
C GLU A 87 4.45 -15.65 8.44
N CYS A 88 3.69 -16.75 8.39
CA CYS A 88 2.77 -17.20 9.46
C CYS A 88 3.51 -17.83 10.64
#